data_AF-A0A1H6C1K7-F1
#
_entry.id   AF-A0A1H6C1K7-F1
#
_cell.length_a   1.000
_cell.length_b   1.000
_cell.length_c   1.000
_cell.angle_alpha   90.00
_cell.angle_beta   90.00
_cell.angle_gamma   90.00
#
_symmetry.space_group_name_H-M   'P 1'
#
loop_
_entity.id
_entity.type
_entity.pdbx_description
1 polymer ?
#
loop_
_entity_poly.entity_id
_entity_poly.type
_entity_poly.pdbx_seq_one_letter_code
_entity_poly.pdbx_strand_id
1 'polypeptide(L)'
;MKFLAGLLVCGAMAVSAVSARAQDNGYWRASSETAKSTTGDIGIGTLKVTINFALYTIAQIHKVDAAQARAVFDIDAPEGAVVGNLYHLSIEPGKKLLHKNTLCGNEETQYMVTAVVGKELHVAFFSGSAMPELKAEAIMNSTTLCGTYTYMR
;
A
#
# COMPACT_ATOMS: atom_id res chain seq x y z
N MET A 1 -39.90 30.00 48.68
CA MET A 1 -40.65 29.18 47.71
C MET A 1 -39.79 29.02 46.47
N LYS A 2 -39.15 27.86 46.32
CA LYS A 2 -39.37 26.87 45.24
C LYS A 2 -38.65 27.17 43.91
N PHE A 3 -37.57 26.39 43.68
CA PHE A 3 -37.12 25.72 42.44
C PHE A 3 -36.87 26.59 41.17
N LEU A 4 -35.89 26.35 40.29
CA LEU A 4 -35.20 25.11 39.89
C LEU A 4 -33.92 25.52 39.13
N ALA A 5 -32.84 24.78 39.35
CA ALA A 5 -31.59 24.87 38.59
C ALA A 5 -31.80 24.42 37.13
N GLY A 6 -31.32 25.21 36.17
CA GLY A 6 -31.25 24.86 34.75
C GLY A 6 -29.79 24.69 34.33
N LEU A 7 -29.24 23.51 34.59
CA LEU A 7 -27.93 23.08 34.13
C LEU A 7 -28.07 22.64 32.65
N LEU A 8 -27.70 23.49 31.69
CA LEU A 8 -27.63 23.09 30.28
C LEU A 8 -26.20 22.65 29.97
N VAL A 9 -26.01 21.34 29.93
CA VAL A 9 -24.75 20.65 29.68
C VAL A 9 -24.26 20.98 28.25
N CYS A 10 -23.12 21.68 28.15
CA CYS A 10 -22.33 21.76 26.93
C CYS A 10 -21.73 20.38 26.62
N GLY A 11 -22.48 19.53 25.91
CA GLY A 11 -21.99 18.28 25.36
C GLY A 11 -21.14 18.53 24.12
N ALA A 12 -19.89 18.98 24.31
CA ALA A 12 -18.91 18.99 23.24
C ALA A 12 -18.56 17.53 22.89
N MET A 13 -19.19 17.01 21.83
CA MET A 13 -18.78 15.76 21.19
C MET A 13 -17.37 15.96 20.63
N ALA A 14 -16.35 15.64 21.43
CA ALA A 14 -15.00 15.45 20.97
C ALA A 14 -14.97 14.19 20.09
N VAL A 15 -15.31 14.35 18.80
CA VAL A 15 -14.98 13.37 17.77
C VAL A 15 -13.46 13.33 17.72
N SER A 16 -12.89 12.35 18.40
CA SER A 16 -11.48 12.01 18.28
C SER A 16 -11.22 11.70 16.81
N ALA A 17 -10.65 12.67 16.10
CA ALA A 17 -10.02 12.45 14.82
C ALA A 17 -8.92 11.42 15.06
N VAL A 18 -9.25 10.14 14.86
CA VAL A 18 -8.29 9.05 14.87
C VAL A 18 -7.27 9.43 13.84
N SER A 19 -6.08 9.79 14.32
CA SER A 19 -4.95 10.15 13.49
C SER A 19 -4.80 9.03 12.48
N ALA A 20 -4.95 9.36 11.19
CA ALA A 20 -4.74 8.45 10.08
C ALA A 20 -3.30 7.94 10.16
N ARG A 21 -3.08 6.84 10.89
CA ARG A 21 -1.87 6.05 10.74
C ARG A 21 -1.80 5.66 9.27
N ALA A 22 -0.61 5.77 8.67
CA ALA A 22 -0.34 5.33 7.31
C ALA A 22 -1.08 4.02 7.08
N GLN A 23 -2.14 4.07 6.25
CA GLN A 23 -3.20 3.06 6.32
C GLN A 23 -2.73 1.70 5.86
N ASP A 24 -1.61 1.66 5.13
CA ASP A 24 -0.91 0.48 4.65
C ASP A 24 -0.01 -0.17 5.70
N ASN A 25 0.27 0.47 6.84
CA ASN A 25 1.03 -0.17 7.91
C ASN A 25 0.23 -1.32 8.55
N GLY A 26 0.93 -2.41 8.85
CA GLY A 26 0.40 -3.57 9.54
C GLY A 26 0.55 -4.85 8.75
N TYR A 27 -0.17 -5.87 9.20
CA TYR A 27 -0.22 -7.18 8.57
C TYR A 27 -1.34 -7.23 7.54
N TRP A 28 -1.05 -7.81 6.37
CA TRP A 28 -1.97 -7.90 5.25
C TRP A 28 -2.01 -9.32 4.71
N ARG A 29 -3.21 -9.89 4.65
CA ARG A 29 -3.42 -11.26 4.17
C ARG A 29 -3.59 -11.28 2.66
N ALA A 30 -2.85 -12.13 1.97
CA ALA A 30 -2.95 -12.28 0.52
C ALA A 30 -4.38 -12.65 0.09
N SER A 31 -4.96 -11.86 -0.81
CA SER A 31 -6.30 -12.10 -1.36
C SER A 31 -6.25 -12.59 -2.81
N SER A 32 -5.37 -12.01 -3.65
CA SER A 32 -5.20 -12.46 -5.03
C SER A 32 -4.43 -13.78 -5.12
N GLU A 33 -4.73 -14.59 -6.15
CA GLU A 33 -3.99 -15.84 -6.39
C GLU A 33 -2.51 -15.59 -6.67
N THR A 34 -2.17 -14.46 -7.30
CA THR A 34 -0.79 -14.02 -7.50
C THR A 34 -0.10 -13.70 -6.17
N ALA A 35 -0.78 -13.05 -5.23
CA ALA A 35 -0.24 -12.77 -3.90
C ALA A 35 -0.05 -14.06 -3.11
N LYS A 36 -1.04 -14.95 -3.10
CA LYS A 36 -0.99 -16.25 -2.41
C LYS A 36 0.10 -17.16 -2.97
N SER A 37 0.39 -17.09 -4.27
CA SER A 37 1.38 -17.94 -4.92
C SER A 37 2.80 -17.35 -4.91
N THR A 38 2.94 -16.01 -4.86
CA THR A 38 4.25 -15.33 -5.01
C THR A 38 4.76 -14.73 -3.71
N THR A 39 4.00 -13.81 -3.10
CA THR A 39 4.47 -13.04 -1.95
C THR A 39 4.11 -13.71 -0.62
N GLY A 40 3.01 -14.45 -0.59
CA GLY A 40 2.29 -14.78 0.64
C GLY A 40 1.75 -13.52 1.30
N ASP A 41 1.39 -13.63 2.58
CA ASP A 41 1.02 -12.49 3.42
C ASP A 41 2.23 -11.55 3.59
N ILE A 42 1.94 -10.26 3.73
CA ILE A 42 2.98 -9.23 3.87
C ILE A 42 2.77 -8.42 5.15
N GLY A 43 3.87 -7.86 5.66
CA GLY A 43 3.83 -6.89 6.75
C GLY A 43 4.49 -5.60 6.31
N ILE A 44 3.81 -4.47 6.41
CA ILE A 44 4.39 -3.16 6.11
C ILE A 44 4.58 -2.41 7.44
N GLY A 45 5.81 -1.97 7.69
CA GLY A 45 6.13 -1.08 8.79
C GLY A 45 6.83 0.16 8.27
N THR A 46 7.12 1.10 9.17
CA THR A 46 7.66 2.42 8.80
C THR A 46 8.96 2.38 7.99
N LEU A 47 9.84 1.40 8.25
CA LEU A 47 11.18 1.31 7.63
C LEU A 47 11.43 -0.02 6.94
N LYS A 48 10.45 -0.94 6.96
CA LYS A 48 10.64 -2.27 6.41
C LYS A 48 9.34 -2.88 5.91
N VAL A 49 9.46 -3.69 4.86
CA VAL A 49 8.42 -4.61 4.40
C VAL A 49 8.87 -6.04 4.64
N THR A 50 7.98 -6.86 5.16
CA THR A 50 8.17 -8.30 5.32
C THR A 50 7.43 -9.01 4.20
N ILE A 51 8.13 -9.81 3.40
CA ILE A 51 7.57 -10.62 2.31
C ILE A 51 8.17 -12.02 2.44
N ASN A 52 7.32 -13.06 2.52
CA ASN A 52 7.78 -14.45 2.69
C ASN A 52 8.83 -14.61 3.81
N PHE A 53 8.56 -14.05 4.99
CA PHE A 53 9.45 -14.04 6.17
C PHE A 53 10.80 -13.29 5.99
N ALA A 54 11.10 -12.77 4.81
CA ALA A 54 12.25 -11.91 4.56
C ALA A 54 11.91 -10.46 4.83
N LEU A 55 12.88 -9.70 5.35
CA LEU A 55 12.76 -8.28 5.67
C LEU A 55 13.53 -7.46 4.65
N TYR A 56 12.87 -6.46 4.06
CA TYR A 56 13.47 -5.52 3.13
C TYR A 56 13.29 -4.11 3.67
N THR A 57 14.37 -3.33 3.68
CA THR A 57 14.31 -1.91 4.06
C THR A 57 13.54 -1.14 3.00
N ILE A 58 12.64 -0.25 3.43
CA ILE A 58 11.89 0.63 2.55
C ILE A 58 12.14 2.09 2.93
N ALA A 59 12.14 2.97 1.93
CA ALA A 59 12.15 4.42 2.11
C ALA A 59 10.97 5.03 1.36
N GLN A 60 10.09 5.73 2.07
CA GLN A 60 8.97 6.43 1.42
C GLN A 60 9.50 7.60 0.60
N ILE A 61 9.16 7.62 -0.69
CA ILE A 61 9.51 8.72 -1.60
C ILE A 61 8.43 9.80 -1.50
N HIS A 62 7.18 9.44 -1.78
CA HIS A 62 6.04 10.36 -1.70
C HIS A 62 4.73 9.60 -1.49
N LYS A 63 3.66 10.34 -1.20
CA LYS A 63 2.29 9.81 -1.13
C LYS A 63 1.72 9.69 -2.54
N VAL A 64 0.99 8.61 -2.79
CA VAL A 64 0.31 8.34 -4.06
C VAL A 64 -1.11 8.89 -3.97
N ASP A 65 -1.49 9.72 -4.94
CA ASP A 65 -2.85 10.26 -5.02
C ASP A 65 -3.83 9.29 -5.69
N ALA A 66 -5.12 9.64 -5.71
CA ALA A 66 -6.15 8.79 -6.28
C ALA A 66 -5.98 8.58 -7.80
N ALA A 67 -5.47 9.57 -8.54
CA ALA A 67 -5.26 9.46 -9.99
C ALA A 67 -4.10 8.51 -10.32
N GLN A 68 -3.00 8.61 -9.57
CA GLN A 68 -1.86 7.70 -9.68
C GLN A 68 -2.24 6.27 -9.27
N ALA A 69 -3.01 6.11 -8.19
CA ALA A 69 -3.47 4.80 -7.75
C ALA A 69 -4.40 4.15 -8.79
N ARG A 70 -5.31 4.92 -9.39
CA ARG A 70 -6.15 4.49 -10.54
C ARG A 70 -5.29 4.06 -11.73
N ALA A 71 -4.27 4.84 -12.07
CA ALA A 71 -3.37 4.53 -13.18
C ALA A 71 -2.63 3.20 -13.00
N VAL A 72 -2.27 2.82 -11.77
CA VAL A 72 -1.51 1.60 -11.48
C VAL A 72 -2.42 0.39 -11.26
N PHE A 73 -3.56 0.57 -10.58
CA PHE A 73 -4.38 -0.54 -10.08
C PHE A 73 -5.79 -0.64 -10.69
N ASP A 74 -6.18 0.31 -11.53
CA ASP A 74 -7.53 0.40 -12.11
C ASP A 74 -8.65 0.39 -11.05
N ILE A 75 -8.45 1.13 -9.95
CA ILE A 75 -9.36 1.18 -8.81
C ILE A 75 -10.33 2.36 -8.89
N ASP A 76 -11.64 2.10 -8.96
CA ASP A 76 -12.65 3.17 -8.93
C ASP A 76 -13.01 3.55 -7.48
N ALA A 77 -12.17 4.39 -6.88
CA ALA A 77 -12.40 4.93 -5.53
C ALA A 77 -12.48 6.47 -5.56
N PRO A 78 -13.40 7.11 -4.83
CA PRO A 78 -13.52 8.57 -4.81
C PRO A 78 -12.28 9.23 -4.22
N GLU A 79 -12.06 10.51 -4.55
CA GLU A 79 -10.95 11.28 -4.00
C GLU A 79 -10.97 11.28 -2.47
N GLY A 80 -9.79 11.10 -1.85
CA GLY A 80 -9.64 11.00 -0.40
C GLY A 80 -10.01 9.65 0.22
N ALA A 81 -10.57 8.71 -0.55
CA ALA A 81 -10.79 7.33 -0.08
C ALA A 81 -9.57 6.42 -0.31
N VAL A 82 -8.61 6.86 -1.12
CA VAL A 82 -7.35 6.16 -1.38
C VAL A 82 -6.24 6.75 -0.51
N VAL A 83 -5.54 5.88 0.19
CA VAL A 83 -4.28 6.22 0.85
C VAL A 83 -3.18 5.35 0.28
N GLY A 84 -2.28 5.94 -0.50
CA GLY A 84 -1.18 5.23 -1.12
C GLY A 84 0.18 5.88 -0.88
N ASN A 85 1.24 5.10 -1.09
CA ASN A 85 2.61 5.54 -0.94
C ASN A 85 3.49 4.89 -2.02
N LEU A 86 4.49 5.63 -2.50
CA LEU A 86 5.57 5.10 -3.30
C LEU A 86 6.79 4.92 -2.41
N TYR A 87 7.34 3.71 -2.41
CA TYR A 87 8.53 3.33 -1.67
C TYR A 87 9.66 2.95 -2.61
N HIS A 88 10.87 3.32 -2.23
CA HIS A 88 12.10 2.69 -2.70
C HIS A 88 12.43 1.49 -1.82
N LEU A 89 12.89 0.41 -2.41
CA LEU A 89 13.42 -0.78 -1.73
C LEU A 89 14.51 -1.42 -2.61
N SER A 90 15.10 -2.51 -2.14
CA SER A 90 16.03 -3.30 -2.96
C SER A 90 15.79 -4.77 -2.65
N ILE A 91 15.36 -5.51 -3.67
CA ILE A 91 15.22 -6.96 -3.64
C ILE A 91 16.05 -7.53 -4.78
N GLU A 92 17.02 -8.36 -4.43
CA GLU A 92 17.98 -8.95 -5.36
C GLU A 92 17.29 -9.67 -6.53
N PRO A 93 17.89 -9.59 -7.74
CA PRO A 93 17.51 -10.42 -8.87
C PRO A 93 17.39 -11.90 -8.52
N GLY A 94 16.35 -12.56 -9.02
CA GLY A 94 16.18 -14.00 -8.85
C GLY A 94 15.83 -14.43 -7.42
N LYS A 95 15.61 -13.50 -6.48
CA LYS A 95 15.24 -13.81 -5.11
C LYS A 95 13.97 -14.65 -5.08
N LYS A 96 14.11 -15.89 -4.61
CA LYS A 96 13.00 -16.84 -4.52
C LYS A 96 12.11 -16.49 -3.34
N LEU A 97 10.84 -16.28 -3.64
CA LEU A 97 9.76 -16.12 -2.68
C LEU A 97 8.97 -17.43 -2.57
N LEU A 98 7.69 -17.32 -2.23
CA LEU A 98 6.82 -18.46 -2.05
C LEU A 98 6.72 -19.25 -3.36
N HIS A 99 6.64 -20.58 -3.24
CA HIS A 99 6.58 -21.51 -4.37
C HIS A 99 7.68 -21.33 -5.44
N LYS A 100 8.86 -20.82 -5.05
CA LYS A 100 9.99 -20.55 -5.96
C LYS A 100 9.72 -19.47 -7.03
N ASN A 101 8.67 -18.68 -6.84
CA ASN A 101 8.39 -17.50 -7.66
C ASN A 101 9.37 -16.37 -7.34
N THR A 102 9.40 -15.36 -8.19
CA THR A 102 10.23 -14.15 -8.09
C THR A 102 9.36 -12.93 -8.38
N LEU A 103 9.65 -11.77 -7.81
CA LEU A 103 8.90 -10.54 -8.14
C LEU A 103 9.18 -10.08 -9.56
N CYS A 104 10.43 -9.71 -9.86
CA CYS A 104 10.84 -9.15 -11.15
C CYS A 104 11.74 -10.08 -11.98
N GLY A 105 11.63 -11.40 -11.77
CA GLY A 105 12.48 -12.36 -12.49
C GLY A 105 13.96 -12.17 -12.19
N ASN A 106 14.74 -11.81 -13.22
CA ASN A 106 16.19 -11.58 -13.15
C ASN A 106 16.56 -10.10 -13.00
N GLU A 107 15.58 -9.23 -12.75
CA GLU A 107 15.82 -7.82 -12.51
C GLU A 107 15.67 -7.50 -11.01
N GLU A 108 16.39 -6.47 -10.57
CA GLU A 108 16.28 -5.99 -9.19
C GLU A 108 14.95 -5.26 -9.03
N THR A 109 14.20 -5.58 -7.96
CA THR A 109 12.99 -4.84 -7.60
C THR A 109 13.39 -3.63 -6.78
N GLN A 110 13.13 -2.42 -7.30
CA GLN A 110 13.57 -1.18 -6.66
C GLN A 110 12.44 -0.28 -6.17
N TYR A 111 11.22 -0.48 -6.67
CA TYR A 111 10.07 0.33 -6.26
C TYR A 111 8.85 -0.50 -5.90
N MET A 112 8.13 -0.04 -4.90
CA MET A 112 6.87 -0.61 -4.44
C MET A 112 5.85 0.51 -4.30
N VAL A 113 4.73 0.38 -4.98
CA VAL A 113 3.58 1.28 -4.85
C VAL A 113 2.53 0.57 -4.01
N THR A 114 1.98 1.27 -3.03
CA THR A 114 0.83 0.81 -2.24
C THR A 114 -0.36 1.72 -2.47
N ALA A 115 -1.57 1.15 -2.43
CA ALA A 115 -2.82 1.89 -2.35
C ALA A 115 -3.82 1.13 -1.49
N VAL A 116 -4.35 1.78 -0.46
CA VAL A 116 -5.38 1.23 0.42
C VAL A 116 -6.73 1.82 0.05
N VAL A 117 -7.71 0.95 -0.16
CA VAL A 117 -9.12 1.30 -0.38
C VAL A 117 -9.97 0.47 0.58
N GLY A 118 -10.49 1.13 1.62
CA GLY A 118 -11.24 0.47 2.68
C GLY A 118 -10.42 -0.59 3.43
N LYS A 119 -10.68 -1.87 3.14
CA LYS A 119 -10.01 -3.03 3.75
C LYS A 119 -9.07 -3.76 2.79
N GLU A 120 -8.93 -3.24 1.57
CA GLU A 120 -8.08 -3.81 0.54
C GLU A 120 -6.80 -3.01 0.43
N LEU A 121 -5.68 -3.71 0.29
CA LEU A 121 -4.38 -3.15 -0.04
C LEU A 121 -3.99 -3.67 -1.42
N HIS A 122 -3.71 -2.74 -2.32
CA HIS A 122 -3.12 -3.01 -3.62
C HIS A 122 -1.62 -2.70 -3.54
N VAL A 123 -0.79 -3.58 -4.08
CA VAL A 123 0.65 -3.42 -4.14
C VAL A 123 1.14 -3.70 -5.54
N ALA A 124 1.96 -2.82 -6.10
CA ALA A 124 2.67 -3.03 -7.35
C ALA A 124 4.17 -2.97 -7.11
N PHE A 125 4.92 -3.85 -7.77
CA PHE A 125 6.38 -3.84 -7.73
C PHE A 125 6.95 -3.49 -9.09
N PHE A 126 8.01 -2.69 -9.10
CA PHE A 126 8.71 -2.29 -10.31
C PHE A 126 10.20 -2.60 -10.24
N SER A 127 10.75 -2.97 -11.38
CA SER A 127 12.17 -3.17 -11.60
C SER A 127 12.86 -1.92 -12.13
N GLY A 128 14.19 -1.95 -12.14
CA GLY A 128 15.03 -0.92 -12.76
C GLY A 128 15.29 0.28 -11.86
N SER A 129 16.25 1.11 -12.29
CA SER A 129 16.78 2.24 -11.51
C SER A 129 16.06 3.57 -11.70
N ALA A 130 15.13 3.64 -12.65
CA ALA A 130 14.31 4.81 -12.88
C ALA A 130 13.05 4.73 -12.02
N MET A 131 12.74 5.82 -11.31
CA MET A 131 11.49 5.93 -10.56
C MET A 131 10.29 5.77 -11.52
N PRO A 132 9.32 4.89 -11.21
CA PRO A 132 8.20 4.64 -12.10
C PRO A 132 7.31 5.88 -12.24
N GLU A 133 6.93 6.19 -13.48
CA GLU A 133 5.92 7.22 -13.75
C GLU A 133 4.52 6.65 -13.53
N LEU A 134 3.84 7.08 -12.46
CA LEU A 134 2.51 6.59 -12.09
C LEU A 134 1.40 7.31 -12.88
N LYS A 135 1.50 7.28 -14.22
CA LYS A 135 0.50 7.81 -15.16
C LYS A 135 -0.04 6.67 -16.01
N ALA A 136 -1.31 6.75 -16.41
CA ALA A 136 -1.99 5.64 -17.11
C ALA A 136 -1.22 5.21 -18.37
N GLU A 137 -0.77 6.16 -19.19
CA GLU A 137 -0.05 5.90 -20.43
C GLU A 137 1.33 5.26 -20.17
N ALA A 138 2.00 5.67 -19.10
CA ALA A 138 3.30 5.14 -18.72
C ALA A 138 3.19 3.72 -18.14
N ILE A 139 2.16 3.45 -17.34
CA ILE A 139 1.91 2.12 -16.77
C ILE A 139 1.49 1.14 -17.85
N MET A 140 0.60 1.53 -18.77
CA MET A 140 0.16 0.67 -19.88
C MET A 140 1.30 0.20 -20.78
N ASN A 141 2.34 1.03 -20.94
CA ASN A 141 3.51 0.73 -21.75
C ASN A 141 4.73 0.33 -20.90
N SER A 142 4.55 0.09 -19.60
CA SER A 142 5.65 -0.18 -18.69
C SER A 142 6.24 -1.56 -18.95
N THR A 143 7.55 -1.60 -19.19
CA THR A 143 8.34 -2.84 -19.20
C THR A 143 8.91 -3.17 -17.83
N THR A 144 8.76 -2.27 -16.84
CA THR A 144 9.32 -2.41 -15.50
C THR A 144 8.30 -2.82 -14.46
N LEU A 145 7.00 -2.82 -14.78
CA LEU A 145 5.96 -3.34 -13.87
C LEU A 145 6.08 -4.87 -13.79
N CYS A 146 6.47 -5.36 -12.61
CA CYS A 146 6.72 -6.78 -12.40
C CYS A 146 5.44 -7.55 -12.04
N GLY A 147 4.52 -6.89 -11.33
CA GLY A 147 3.25 -7.49 -10.95
C GLY A 147 2.46 -6.63 -9.96
N THR A 148 1.16 -6.89 -9.94
CA THR A 148 0.18 -6.30 -9.02
C THR A 148 -0.42 -7.37 -8.13
N TYR A 149 -0.57 -7.05 -6.86
CA TYR A 149 -0.95 -7.96 -5.80
C TYR A 149 -2.00 -7.31 -4.91
N THR A 150 -3.00 -8.09 -4.49
CA THR A 150 -4.07 -7.59 -3.62
C THR A 150 -4.08 -8.36 -2.30
N TYR A 151 -4.31 -7.63 -1.22
CA TYR A 151 -4.36 -8.12 0.15
C TYR A 151 -5.57 -7.54 0.88
N MET A 152 -5.95 -8.15 2.00
CA MET A 152 -7.09 -7.73 2.82
C MET A 152 -6.78 -7.76 4.32
N ARG A 153 -7.55 -6.98 5.09
CA ARG A 153 -7.57 -6.97 6.56
C ARG A 153 -8.97 -6.95 7.16
#